data_AF-A0A6A3RZ11-F1
#
_entry.id   AF-A0A6A3RZ11-F1
#
_cell.length_a   1.000
_cell.length_b   1.000
_cell.length_c   1.000
_cell.angle_alpha   90.00
_cell.angle_beta   90.00
_cell.angle_gamma   90.00
#
_symmetry.space_group_name_H-M   'P 1'
#
loop_
_entity.id
_entity.type
_entity.pdbx_description
1 polymer ?
#
loop_
_entity_poly.entity_id
_entity_poly.type
_entity_poly.pdbx_seq_one_letter_code
_entity_poly.pdbx_strand_id
1 'polypeptide(L)'
;MATLPSLSDLQTRLQELLTQCQEKIGEVEGIERAVADTRSGPRSDTIEAELEALEGQLKQAVADYDSLMARAQRIRSMVELMRPVVTSAPAPTAPAPVSGHPGYGQAPPPAQAHYIPPFQQRPRRSDTLPLFRGPAPRGIADPHDFMDKFEASCTANWVPFEFWASLLVDSVRVQEMHFVRSIAQPGQPWPELRRLFLEHYYSPHIESARLTELMSCTLRRVESVQDFGDRFVSLMEKCHLDASDEGYKQLFTLKLKPHNVYLWTAVLQF
;
A
#
# COMPACT_ATOMS: atom_id res chain seq x y z
N MET A 1 23.39 36.49 7.88
CA MET A 1 23.34 35.02 8.01
C MET A 1 21.98 34.66 8.60
N ALA A 2 21.18 33.85 7.90
CA ALA A 2 19.92 33.36 8.45
C ALA A 2 20.19 32.09 9.26
N THR A 3 19.87 32.11 10.56
CA THR A 3 19.89 30.93 11.41
C THR A 3 18.86 29.93 10.89
N LEU A 4 19.31 28.69 10.63
CA LEU A 4 18.39 27.60 10.30
C LEU A 4 17.52 27.29 11.54
N PRO A 5 16.19 27.14 11.41
CA PRO A 5 15.34 26.74 12.52
C PRO A 5 15.75 25.34 13.01
N SER A 6 15.68 25.12 14.32
CA SER A 6 16.03 23.81 14.88
C SER A 6 15.00 22.75 14.49
N LEU A 7 15.40 21.48 14.55
CA LEU A 7 14.49 20.35 14.27
C LEU A 7 13.24 20.39 15.19
N SER A 8 13.44 20.79 16.45
CA SER A 8 12.37 21.01 17.44
C SER A 8 11.43 22.16 17.08
N ASP A 9 11.92 23.26 16.50
CA ASP A 9 11.07 24.36 16.06
C ASP A 9 10.18 23.92 14.88
N LEU A 10 10.76 23.18 13.93
CA LEU A 10 10.03 22.59 12.79
C LEU A 10 8.99 21.58 13.25
N GLN A 11 9.33 20.69 14.20
CA GLN A 11 8.40 19.70 14.74
C GLN A 11 7.24 20.35 15.51
N THR A 12 7.53 21.40 16.30
CA THR A 12 6.50 22.18 17.01
C THR A 12 5.56 22.86 16.00
N ARG A 13 6.12 23.50 14.97
CA ARG A 13 5.36 24.16 13.89
C ARG A 13 4.47 23.17 13.13
N LEU A 14 4.96 21.95 12.88
CA LEU A 14 4.20 20.90 12.20
C LEU A 14 3.03 20.40 13.05
N GLN A 15 3.24 20.23 14.35
CA GLN A 15 2.20 19.82 15.31
C GLN A 15 1.10 20.89 15.44
N GLU A 16 1.50 22.16 15.46
CA GLU A 16 0.59 23.31 15.50
C GLU A 16 -0.27 23.41 14.24
N LEU A 17 0.33 23.25 13.05
CA LEU A 17 -0.40 23.16 11.77
C LEU A 17 -1.35 21.95 11.71
N LEU A 18 -0.92 20.77 12.18
CA LEU A 18 -1.78 19.58 12.26
C LEU A 18 -3.02 19.83 13.14
N THR A 19 -2.84 20.54 14.25
CA THR A 19 -3.94 20.90 15.15
C THR A 19 -4.91 21.88 14.48
N GLN A 20 -4.39 22.90 13.79
CA GLN A 20 -5.22 23.86 13.02
C GLN A 20 -5.99 23.17 11.89
N CYS A 21 -5.39 22.23 11.17
CA CYS A 21 -6.08 21.45 10.14
C CYS A 21 -7.22 20.60 10.72
N GLN A 22 -7.01 19.97 11.88
CA GLN A 22 -8.05 19.17 12.55
C GLN A 22 -9.22 20.03 13.04
N GLU A 23 -8.94 21.22 13.58
CA GLU A 23 -9.97 22.19 13.97
C GLU A 23 -10.80 22.65 12.76
N LYS A 24 -10.13 22.97 11.64
CA LYS A 24 -10.80 23.39 10.39
C LYS A 24 -11.64 22.30 9.74
N ILE A 25 -11.21 21.04 9.79
CA ILE A 25 -12.03 19.90 9.32
C ILE A 25 -13.31 19.79 10.16
N GLY A 26 -13.21 19.94 11.49
CA GLY A 26 -14.38 19.93 12.38
C GLY A 26 -15.35 21.10 12.13
N GLU A 27 -14.83 22.29 11.79
CA GLU A 27 -15.67 23.42 11.35
C GLU A 27 -16.42 23.10 10.05
N VAL A 28 -15.73 22.57 9.02
CA VAL A 28 -16.34 22.23 7.73
C VAL A 28 -17.43 21.16 7.89
N GLU A 29 -17.17 20.07 8.63
CA GLU A 29 -18.19 19.06 8.93
C GLU A 29 -19.40 19.62 9.72
N GLY A 30 -19.17 20.66 10.54
CA GLY A 30 -20.22 21.39 11.24
C GLY A 30 -21.09 22.21 10.28
N ILE A 31 -20.45 22.91 9.34
CA ILE A 31 -21.10 23.73 8.32
C ILE A 31 -21.89 22.87 7.33
N GLU A 32 -21.30 21.79 6.79
CA GLU A 32 -22.00 20.87 5.87
C GLU A 32 -23.28 20.29 6.49
N ARG A 33 -23.23 19.94 7.78
CA ARG A 33 -24.39 19.46 8.53
C ARG A 33 -25.45 20.55 8.70
N ALA A 34 -25.06 21.79 8.98
CA ALA A 34 -25.97 22.93 9.06
C ALA A 34 -26.58 23.33 7.69
N VAL A 35 -25.83 23.15 6.58
CA VAL A 35 -26.30 23.37 5.20
C VAL A 35 -27.32 22.30 4.81
N ALA A 36 -27.08 21.04 5.16
CA ALA A 36 -28.05 19.95 4.96
C ALA A 36 -29.40 20.24 5.65
N ASP A 37 -29.37 20.84 6.84
CA ASP A 37 -30.55 21.20 7.62
C ASP A 37 -31.27 22.50 7.15
N THR A 38 -30.60 23.39 6.41
CA THR A 38 -31.13 24.73 6.06
C THR A 38 -31.50 24.93 4.58
N ARG A 39 -31.79 23.83 3.87
CA ARG A 39 -32.00 23.77 2.40
C ARG A 39 -33.28 24.43 1.85
N SER A 40 -33.58 25.68 2.23
CA SER A 40 -34.38 26.63 1.44
C SER A 40 -34.23 28.09 1.94
N GLY A 41 -33.27 28.85 1.40
CA GLY A 41 -33.22 30.30 1.64
C GLY A 41 -31.91 30.99 1.22
N PRO A 42 -31.90 32.32 1.09
CA PRO A 42 -30.76 33.13 0.58
C PRO A 42 -29.55 33.20 1.53
N ARG A 43 -29.47 32.32 2.53
CA ARG A 43 -28.26 32.06 3.32
C ARG A 43 -27.38 30.98 2.70
N SER A 44 -27.92 30.13 1.81
CA SER A 44 -27.14 29.07 1.12
C SER A 44 -25.96 29.66 0.38
N ASP A 45 -26.20 30.68 -0.45
CA ASP A 45 -25.22 31.33 -1.32
C ASP A 45 -24.03 31.94 -0.53
N THR A 46 -24.27 32.38 0.71
CA THR A 46 -23.20 32.91 1.58
C THR A 46 -22.35 31.79 2.17
N ILE A 47 -22.97 30.67 2.55
CA ILE A 47 -22.27 29.52 3.12
C ILE A 47 -21.52 28.74 2.03
N GLU A 48 -22.07 28.65 0.82
CA GLU A 48 -21.38 28.09 -0.36
C GLU A 48 -20.11 28.89 -0.69
N ALA A 49 -20.16 30.23 -0.63
CA ALA A 49 -18.99 31.08 -0.81
C ALA A 49 -17.95 30.95 0.33
N GLU A 50 -18.38 30.74 1.57
CA GLU A 50 -17.47 30.45 2.70
C GLU A 50 -16.82 29.07 2.57
N LEU A 51 -17.56 28.05 2.10
CA LEU A 51 -17.03 26.71 1.82
C LEU A 51 -16.01 26.74 0.67
N GLU A 52 -16.29 27.43 -0.43
CA GLU A 52 -15.34 27.58 -1.55
C GLU A 52 -14.05 28.31 -1.11
N ALA A 53 -14.17 29.32 -0.25
CA ALA A 53 -13.03 30.02 0.34
C ALA A 53 -12.21 29.11 1.29
N LEU A 54 -12.86 28.27 2.10
CA LEU A 54 -12.18 27.29 2.97
C LEU A 54 -11.52 26.17 2.17
N GLU A 55 -12.15 25.67 1.11
CA GLU A 55 -11.56 24.66 0.21
C GLU A 55 -10.32 25.22 -0.50
N GLY A 56 -10.35 26.49 -0.92
CA GLY A 56 -9.19 27.21 -1.46
C GLY A 56 -8.04 27.33 -0.44
N GLN A 57 -8.34 27.64 0.81
CA GLN A 57 -7.34 27.69 1.89
C GLN A 57 -6.74 26.31 2.19
N LEU A 58 -7.56 25.25 2.19
CA LEU A 58 -7.11 23.87 2.39
C LEU A 58 -6.17 23.42 1.26
N LYS A 59 -6.53 23.69 0.00
CA LYS A 59 -5.67 23.41 -1.18
C LYS A 59 -4.32 24.12 -1.08
N GLN A 60 -4.29 25.38 -0.62
CA GLN A 60 -3.04 26.10 -0.39
C GLN A 60 -2.20 25.49 0.75
N ALA A 61 -2.83 25.12 1.86
CA ALA A 61 -2.14 24.49 3.00
C ALA A 61 -1.51 23.13 2.62
N VAL A 62 -2.18 22.33 1.77
CA VAL A 62 -1.64 21.08 1.23
C VAL A 62 -0.42 21.35 0.32
N ALA A 63 -0.50 22.34 -0.58
CA ALA A 63 0.62 22.71 -1.45
C ALA A 63 1.85 23.22 -0.64
N ASP A 64 1.62 23.95 0.44
CA ASP A 64 2.68 24.42 1.34
C ASP A 64 3.31 23.26 2.13
N TYR A 65 2.51 22.26 2.54
CA TYR A 65 2.98 21.02 3.16
C TYR A 65 3.85 20.19 2.22
N ASP A 66 3.43 19.97 0.97
CA ASP A 66 4.20 19.23 -0.03
C ASP A 66 5.55 19.91 -0.33
N SER A 67 5.53 21.25 -0.44
CA SER A 67 6.74 22.06 -0.61
C SER A 67 7.72 21.91 0.58
N LEU A 68 7.19 21.86 1.81
CA LEU A 68 7.96 21.62 3.02
C LEU A 68 8.54 20.20 3.08
N MET A 69 7.76 19.18 2.72
CA MET A 69 8.19 17.79 2.66
C MET A 69 9.29 17.58 1.60
N ALA A 70 9.13 18.14 0.40
CA ALA A 70 10.15 18.13 -0.64
C ALA A 70 11.44 18.85 -0.19
N ARG A 71 11.35 19.86 0.69
CA ARG A 71 12.53 20.51 1.30
C ARG A 71 13.18 19.62 2.37
N ALA A 72 12.39 18.98 3.23
CA ALA A 72 12.89 18.05 4.24
C ALA A 72 13.60 16.83 3.62
N GLN A 73 13.05 16.27 2.53
CA GLN A 73 13.65 15.16 1.80
C GLN A 73 14.99 15.53 1.17
N ARG A 74 15.11 16.74 0.58
CA ARG A 74 16.40 17.26 0.07
C ARG A 74 17.46 17.39 1.16
N ILE A 75 17.08 17.85 2.36
CA ILE A 75 17.99 17.92 3.52
C ILE A 75 18.40 16.51 3.95
N ARG A 76 17.46 15.55 4.00
CA ARG A 76 17.75 14.14 4.33
C ARG A 76 18.75 13.52 3.35
N SER A 77 18.55 13.68 2.04
CA SER A 77 19.49 13.20 1.01
C SER A 77 20.89 13.82 1.13
N MET A 78 20.98 15.10 1.50
CA MET A 78 22.26 15.78 1.73
C MET A 78 23.01 15.24 2.96
N VAL A 79 22.28 14.90 4.03
CA VAL A 79 22.84 14.27 5.25
C VAL A 79 23.29 12.82 4.98
N GLU A 80 22.53 12.05 4.19
CA GLU A 80 22.91 10.70 3.75
C GLU A 80 24.21 10.72 2.94
N LEU A 81 24.35 11.65 1.99
CA LEU A 81 25.57 11.85 1.19
C LEU A 81 26.80 12.25 2.01
N MET A 82 26.61 12.75 3.24
CA MET A 82 27.68 13.10 4.18
C MET A 82 28.05 11.97 5.15
N ARG A 83 27.38 10.80 5.11
CA ARG A 83 27.70 9.67 5.99
C ARG A 83 28.94 8.91 5.46
N PRO A 84 30.01 8.74 6.26
CA PRO A 84 31.20 8.03 5.80
C PRO A 84 30.95 6.52 5.63
N VAL A 85 31.41 5.97 4.51
CA VAL A 85 31.31 4.53 4.20
C VAL A 85 32.33 3.76 5.03
N VAL A 86 31.86 3.00 6.02
CA VAL A 86 32.68 2.01 6.73
C VAL A 86 32.71 0.73 5.91
N THR A 87 33.85 0.46 5.27
CA THR A 87 34.10 -0.75 4.48
C THR A 87 34.31 -1.97 5.38
N SER A 88 33.51 -3.02 5.16
CA SER A 88 33.78 -4.36 5.70
C SER A 88 34.33 -5.26 4.58
N ALA A 89 35.52 -5.81 4.80
CA ALA A 89 36.21 -6.71 3.87
C ALA A 89 36.02 -8.18 4.28
N PRO A 90 35.75 -9.11 3.33
CA PRO A 90 35.76 -10.54 3.61
C PRO A 90 37.18 -11.13 3.49
N ALA A 91 37.58 -11.97 4.45
CA ALA A 91 38.86 -12.67 4.44
C ALA A 91 38.78 -14.05 3.72
N PRO A 92 39.85 -14.55 3.08
CA PRO A 92 39.84 -15.82 2.35
C PRO A 92 40.68 -16.95 2.99
N THR A 93 40.24 -18.23 2.89
CA THR A 93 41.13 -19.40 2.61
C THR A 93 40.39 -20.74 2.39
N ALA A 94 40.45 -21.26 1.15
CA ALA A 94 41.03 -22.56 0.72
C ALA A 94 40.54 -23.94 1.35
N PRO A 95 41.02 -25.14 0.89
CA PRO A 95 40.22 -25.99 -0.02
C PRO A 95 40.09 -27.50 0.34
N ALA A 96 39.55 -28.31 -0.60
CA ALA A 96 39.06 -29.70 -0.49
C ALA A 96 40.13 -30.83 -0.30
N PRO A 97 39.69 -32.12 -0.23
CA PRO A 97 40.00 -33.02 -1.37
C PRO A 97 38.92 -34.07 -1.79
N VAL A 98 39.25 -34.71 -2.92
CA VAL A 98 38.49 -35.49 -3.92
C VAL A 98 38.14 -36.96 -3.60
N SER A 99 37.03 -37.47 -4.17
CA SER A 99 36.83 -38.84 -4.76
C SER A 99 35.46 -38.99 -5.49
N GLY A 100 35.28 -39.72 -6.61
CA GLY A 100 36.33 -40.27 -7.49
C GLY A 100 35.99 -41.24 -8.68
N HIS A 101 34.76 -41.70 -8.98
CA HIS A 101 34.55 -42.76 -10.00
C HIS A 101 33.40 -42.63 -11.05
N PRO A 102 33.55 -43.24 -12.26
CA PRO A 102 32.66 -43.05 -13.41
C PRO A 102 31.63 -44.19 -13.62
N GLY A 103 30.51 -43.87 -14.29
CA GLY A 103 29.49 -44.82 -14.74
C GLY A 103 29.10 -44.61 -16.20
N TYR A 104 28.84 -45.69 -16.93
CA TYR A 104 28.64 -45.69 -18.38
C TYR A 104 27.28 -45.13 -18.82
N GLY A 105 27.21 -44.67 -20.08
CA GLY A 105 26.06 -43.94 -20.60
C GLY A 105 24.88 -44.80 -21.03
N GLN A 106 23.73 -44.14 -21.19
CA GLN A 106 22.59 -44.66 -21.94
C GLN A 106 21.88 -43.47 -22.61
N ALA A 107 21.67 -43.53 -23.92
CA ALA A 107 20.95 -42.50 -24.66
C ALA A 107 19.43 -42.62 -24.42
N PRO A 108 18.70 -41.52 -24.23
CA PRO A 108 17.24 -41.58 -24.12
C PRO A 108 16.62 -41.91 -25.49
N PRO A 109 15.55 -42.74 -25.53
CA PRO A 109 14.83 -43.03 -26.77
C PRO A 109 14.09 -41.77 -27.27
N PRO A 110 13.82 -41.66 -28.59
CA PRO A 110 13.12 -40.51 -29.16
C PRO A 110 11.70 -40.41 -28.59
N ALA A 111 11.38 -39.26 -28.00
CA ALA A 111 10.07 -38.99 -27.44
C ALA A 111 9.00 -39.00 -28.54
N GLN A 112 8.01 -39.90 -28.41
CA GLN A 112 6.83 -39.88 -29.27
C GLN A 112 6.05 -38.58 -29.00
N ALA A 113 5.98 -37.71 -30.01
CA ALA A 113 5.24 -36.46 -29.93
C ALA A 113 3.75 -36.74 -29.75
N HIS A 114 3.27 -36.64 -28.51
CA HIS A 114 1.85 -36.76 -28.19
C HIS A 114 1.15 -35.52 -28.76
N TYR A 115 0.41 -35.70 -29.84
CA TYR A 115 -0.38 -34.64 -30.46
C TYR A 115 -1.58 -34.32 -29.58
N ILE A 116 -1.43 -33.33 -28.69
CA ILE A 116 -2.52 -32.82 -27.85
C ILE A 116 -3.39 -31.89 -28.70
N PRO A 117 -4.69 -32.17 -28.88
CA PRO A 117 -5.59 -31.29 -29.64
C PRO A 117 -5.62 -29.87 -29.04
N PRO A 118 -5.63 -28.81 -29.87
CA PRO A 118 -5.47 -27.43 -29.39
C PRO A 118 -6.58 -26.96 -28.42
N PHE A 119 -7.72 -27.65 -28.40
CA PHE A 119 -8.89 -27.32 -27.57
C PHE A 119 -8.87 -27.94 -26.16
N GLN A 120 -7.89 -28.80 -25.84
CA GLN A 120 -7.75 -29.44 -24.51
C GLN A 120 -6.56 -28.91 -23.70
N GLN A 121 -5.94 -27.82 -24.14
CA GLN A 121 -5.04 -27.09 -23.25
C GLN A 121 -5.89 -26.45 -22.16
N ARG A 122 -5.79 -26.97 -20.92
CA ARG A 122 -6.06 -26.15 -19.73
C ARG A 122 -5.37 -24.81 -19.96
N PRO A 123 -5.98 -23.66 -19.60
CA PRO A 123 -5.26 -22.39 -19.60
C PRO A 123 -3.94 -22.63 -18.89
N ARG A 124 -2.83 -22.59 -19.63
CA ARG A 124 -1.51 -22.69 -19.01
C ARG A 124 -1.49 -21.54 -18.03
N ARG A 125 -1.23 -21.81 -16.74
CA ARG A 125 -1.06 -20.73 -15.77
C ARG A 125 0.09 -19.89 -16.28
N SER A 126 -0.25 -18.76 -16.89
CA SER A 126 0.75 -17.93 -17.53
C SER A 126 1.49 -17.24 -16.41
N ASP A 127 2.77 -17.57 -16.22
CA ASP A 127 3.70 -16.83 -15.35
C ASP A 127 3.92 -15.36 -15.81
N THR A 128 3.08 -14.88 -16.72
CA THR A 128 3.00 -13.54 -17.32
C THR A 128 1.81 -12.73 -16.83
N LEU A 129 0.82 -13.33 -16.14
CA LEU A 129 -0.29 -12.55 -15.58
C LEU A 129 0.24 -11.65 -14.44
N PRO A 130 -0.19 -10.37 -14.38
CA PRO A 130 0.15 -9.49 -13.28
C PRO A 130 -0.41 -10.03 -11.96
N LEU A 131 0.27 -9.74 -10.85
CA LEU A 131 -0.17 -10.12 -9.51
C LEU A 131 -0.54 -8.87 -8.71
N PHE A 132 -1.80 -8.75 -8.31
CA PHE A 132 -2.23 -7.66 -7.46
C PHE A 132 -1.60 -7.77 -6.08
N ARG A 133 -0.91 -6.70 -5.66
CA ARG A 133 -0.12 -6.60 -4.43
C ARG A 133 0.88 -7.75 -4.26
N GLY A 134 1.29 -8.47 -5.32
CA GLY A 134 2.19 -9.65 -5.24
C GLY A 134 3.57 -9.37 -4.62
N PRO A 135 4.44 -10.39 -4.45
CA PRO A 135 5.82 -10.15 -4.08
C PRO A 135 6.55 -9.32 -5.17
N ALA A 136 7.39 -8.37 -4.74
CA ALA A 136 8.22 -7.59 -5.65
C ALA A 136 9.19 -8.50 -6.44
N PRO A 137 9.53 -8.18 -7.70
CA PRO A 137 9.16 -6.97 -8.45
C PRO A 137 7.86 -7.10 -9.28
N ARG A 138 7.11 -8.21 -9.16
CA ARG A 138 5.92 -8.48 -10.00
C ARG A 138 4.59 -8.02 -9.40
N GLY A 139 4.58 -7.63 -8.13
CA GLY A 139 3.41 -7.10 -7.46
C GLY A 139 3.07 -5.68 -7.91
N ILE A 140 1.84 -5.47 -8.37
CA ILE A 140 1.30 -4.13 -8.67
C ILE A 140 0.40 -3.71 -7.51
N ALA A 141 0.74 -2.62 -6.82
CA ALA A 141 0.03 -2.15 -5.64
C ALA A 141 -1.21 -1.30 -5.95
N ASP A 142 -1.19 -0.58 -7.07
CA ASP A 142 -2.27 0.29 -7.53
C ASP A 142 -3.37 -0.54 -8.25
N PRO A 143 -4.63 -0.49 -7.79
CA PRO A 143 -5.71 -1.27 -8.39
C PRO A 143 -6.04 -0.89 -9.84
N HIS A 144 -5.88 0.37 -10.25
CA HIS A 144 -6.12 0.77 -11.65
C HIS A 144 -5.04 0.22 -12.58
N ASP A 145 -3.76 0.47 -12.28
CA ASP A 145 -2.61 -0.04 -13.04
C ASP A 145 -2.62 -1.58 -13.10
N PHE A 146 -3.00 -2.25 -12.01
CA PHE A 146 -3.18 -3.70 -12.00
C PHE A 146 -4.29 -4.16 -12.96
N MET A 147 -5.49 -3.57 -12.88
CA MET A 147 -6.61 -3.97 -13.73
C MET A 147 -6.30 -3.72 -15.20
N ASP A 148 -5.73 -2.56 -15.55
CA ASP A 148 -5.41 -2.22 -16.93
C ASP A 148 -4.33 -3.18 -17.50
N LYS A 149 -3.31 -3.53 -16.72
CA LYS A 149 -2.31 -4.54 -17.11
C LYS A 149 -2.89 -5.96 -17.16
N PHE A 150 -3.86 -6.30 -16.32
CA PHE A 150 -4.55 -7.59 -16.33
C PHE A 150 -5.40 -7.73 -17.60
N GLU A 151 -6.19 -6.73 -17.94
CA GLU A 151 -7.01 -6.69 -19.17
C GLU A 151 -6.13 -6.72 -20.42
N ALA A 152 -5.04 -5.95 -20.45
CA ALA A 152 -4.06 -5.97 -21.54
C ALA A 152 -3.42 -7.35 -21.70
N SER A 153 -3.08 -8.02 -20.58
CA SER A 153 -2.50 -9.37 -20.59
C SER A 153 -3.50 -10.41 -21.09
N CYS A 154 -4.76 -10.37 -20.64
CA CYS A 154 -5.81 -11.29 -21.11
C CYS A 154 -6.11 -11.08 -22.60
N THR A 155 -6.16 -9.83 -23.05
CA THR A 155 -6.38 -9.46 -24.47
C THR A 155 -5.22 -9.93 -25.35
N ALA A 156 -3.96 -9.67 -24.95
CA ALA A 156 -2.78 -10.08 -25.70
C ALA A 156 -2.63 -11.61 -25.83
N ASN A 157 -3.16 -12.36 -24.86
CA ASN A 157 -3.18 -13.83 -24.86
C ASN A 157 -4.49 -14.42 -25.41
N TRP A 158 -5.37 -13.60 -26.00
CA TRP A 158 -6.65 -14.01 -26.62
C TRP A 158 -7.57 -14.80 -25.67
N VAL A 159 -7.54 -14.48 -24.38
CA VAL A 159 -8.38 -15.14 -23.37
C VAL A 159 -9.84 -14.73 -23.56
N PRO A 160 -10.80 -15.66 -23.71
CA PRO A 160 -12.22 -15.31 -23.76
C PRO A 160 -12.73 -14.71 -22.45
N PHE A 161 -13.64 -13.71 -22.55
CA PHE A 161 -14.13 -12.93 -21.39
C PHE A 161 -14.73 -13.80 -20.28
N GLU A 162 -15.35 -14.95 -20.60
CA GLU A 162 -15.91 -15.85 -19.58
C GLU A 162 -14.86 -16.40 -18.58
N PHE A 163 -13.58 -16.39 -18.93
CA PHE A 163 -12.50 -16.88 -18.05
C PHE A 163 -11.85 -15.78 -17.20
N TRP A 164 -12.05 -14.49 -17.53
CA TRP A 164 -11.32 -13.39 -16.89
C TRP A 164 -11.60 -13.30 -15.39
N ALA A 165 -12.85 -13.55 -14.97
CA ALA A 165 -13.23 -13.60 -13.55
C ALA A 165 -12.46 -14.69 -12.77
N SER A 166 -12.27 -15.88 -13.38
CA SER A 166 -11.52 -16.98 -12.77
C SER A 166 -10.02 -16.68 -12.69
N LEU A 167 -9.46 -16.07 -13.76
CA LEU A 167 -8.06 -15.64 -13.77
C LEU A 167 -7.78 -14.50 -12.79
N LEU A 168 -8.75 -13.60 -12.55
CA LEU A 168 -8.60 -12.55 -11.54
C LEU A 168 -8.46 -13.12 -10.13
N VAL A 169 -9.23 -14.16 -9.79
CA VAL A 169 -9.12 -14.90 -8.52
C VAL A 169 -7.73 -15.53 -8.33
N ASP A 170 -7.13 -16.03 -9.41
CA ASP A 170 -5.75 -16.57 -9.41
C ASP A 170 -4.67 -15.47 -9.44
N SER A 171 -5.01 -14.24 -9.83
CA SER A 171 -4.08 -13.09 -9.97
C SER A 171 -4.03 -12.16 -8.75
N VAL A 172 -4.71 -12.50 -7.65
CA VAL A 172 -4.67 -11.75 -6.38
C VAL A 172 -4.04 -12.57 -5.25
N ARG A 173 -3.53 -11.89 -4.21
CA ARG A 173 -3.09 -12.57 -2.98
C ARG A 173 -4.25 -13.28 -2.27
N VAL A 174 -3.91 -14.29 -1.48
CA VAL A 174 -4.85 -15.08 -0.63
C VAL A 174 -5.73 -14.18 0.25
N GLN A 175 -5.21 -13.06 0.75
CA GLN A 175 -5.98 -12.08 1.53
C GLN A 175 -7.18 -11.50 0.76
N GLU A 176 -6.96 -11.11 -0.50
CA GLU A 176 -7.97 -10.46 -1.35
C GLU A 176 -8.85 -11.47 -2.09
N MET A 177 -8.37 -12.71 -2.24
CA MET A 177 -9.06 -13.81 -2.94
C MET A 177 -10.49 -14.06 -2.45
N HIS A 178 -10.75 -13.87 -1.15
CA HIS A 178 -12.10 -13.98 -0.59
C HIS A 178 -13.06 -12.90 -1.08
N PHE A 179 -12.59 -11.65 -1.19
CA PHE A 179 -13.35 -10.55 -1.76
C PHE A 179 -13.56 -10.74 -3.27
N VAL A 180 -12.51 -11.09 -4.02
CA VAL A 180 -12.65 -11.29 -5.47
C VAL A 180 -13.64 -12.42 -5.78
N ARG A 181 -13.63 -13.51 -5.01
CA ARG A 181 -14.63 -14.60 -5.13
C ARG A 181 -16.06 -14.18 -4.78
N SER A 182 -16.26 -13.16 -3.93
CA SER A 182 -17.61 -12.69 -3.60
C SER A 182 -18.23 -11.85 -4.73
N ILE A 183 -17.42 -11.11 -5.49
CA ILE A 183 -17.86 -10.34 -6.67
C ILE A 183 -17.84 -11.14 -7.98
N ALA A 184 -16.98 -12.16 -8.09
CA ALA A 184 -16.84 -13.03 -9.26
C ALA A 184 -17.93 -14.12 -9.34
N GLN A 185 -19.21 -13.71 -9.27
CA GLN A 185 -20.35 -14.63 -9.36
C GLN A 185 -20.53 -15.20 -10.78
N PRO A 186 -21.08 -16.42 -10.93
CA PRO A 186 -21.37 -17.00 -12.24
C PRO A 186 -22.30 -16.09 -13.06
N GLY A 187 -21.88 -15.73 -14.28
CA GLY A 187 -22.63 -14.83 -15.16
C GLY A 187 -22.42 -13.33 -14.89
N GLN A 188 -21.56 -12.94 -13.93
CA GLN A 188 -21.22 -11.54 -13.71
C GLN A 188 -20.50 -10.97 -14.95
N PRO A 189 -20.99 -9.87 -15.56
CA PRO A 189 -20.33 -9.29 -16.72
C PRO A 189 -19.02 -8.58 -16.31
N TRP A 190 -17.97 -8.76 -17.11
CA TRP A 190 -16.63 -8.25 -16.79
C TRP A 190 -16.58 -6.75 -16.43
N PRO A 191 -17.25 -5.82 -17.15
CA PRO A 191 -17.22 -4.40 -16.81
C PRO A 191 -17.73 -4.08 -15.39
N GLU A 192 -18.74 -4.81 -14.92
CA GLU A 192 -19.30 -4.62 -13.58
C GLU A 192 -18.37 -5.21 -12.51
N LEU A 193 -17.72 -6.35 -12.81
CA LEU A 193 -16.73 -6.95 -11.93
C LEU A 193 -15.49 -6.04 -11.79
N ARG A 194 -15.02 -5.41 -12.89
CA ARG A 194 -13.99 -4.34 -12.84
C ARG A 194 -14.43 -3.18 -11.96
N ARG A 195 -15.67 -2.70 -12.14
CA ARG A 195 -16.23 -1.57 -11.36
C ARG A 195 -16.24 -1.89 -9.87
N LEU A 196 -16.76 -3.05 -9.48
CA LEU A 196 -16.81 -3.52 -8.09
C LEU A 196 -15.42 -3.73 -7.48
N PHE A 197 -14.46 -4.25 -8.27
CA PHE A 197 -13.08 -4.39 -7.82
C PHE A 197 -12.47 -3.03 -7.49
N LEU A 198 -12.56 -2.06 -8.40
CA LEU A 198 -12.01 -0.71 -8.21
C LEU A 198 -12.72 0.03 -7.05
N GLU A 199 -14.05 -0.04 -6.98
CA GLU A 199 -14.84 0.56 -5.90
C GLU A 199 -14.43 0.04 -4.50
N HIS A 200 -14.06 -1.25 -4.37
CA HIS A 200 -13.59 -1.80 -3.10
C HIS A 200 -12.26 -1.20 -2.60
N TYR A 201 -11.41 -0.71 -3.50
CA TYR A 201 -10.14 -0.09 -3.13
C TYR A 201 -10.17 1.44 -3.11
N TYR A 202 -11.06 2.08 -3.88
CA TYR A 202 -11.16 3.55 -3.99
C TYR A 202 -12.46 4.16 -3.45
N SER A 203 -13.34 3.41 -2.78
CA SER A 203 -14.46 4.03 -2.06
C SER A 203 -13.89 4.88 -0.91
N PRO A 204 -14.13 6.21 -0.88
CA PRO A 204 -13.58 7.08 0.16
C PRO A 204 -14.10 6.73 1.56
N HIS A 205 -15.27 6.06 1.63
CA HIS A 205 -15.82 5.52 2.87
C HIS A 205 -15.02 4.32 3.39
N ILE A 206 -14.49 3.47 2.49
CA ILE A 206 -13.61 2.34 2.85
C ILE A 206 -12.22 2.85 3.23
N GLU A 207 -11.68 3.83 2.52
CA GLU A 207 -10.39 4.45 2.87
C GLU A 207 -10.44 5.13 4.25
N SER A 208 -11.47 5.97 4.49
CA SER A 208 -11.71 6.60 5.79
C SER A 208 -11.94 5.56 6.90
N ALA A 209 -12.69 4.48 6.64
CA ALA A 209 -12.89 3.40 7.60
C ALA A 209 -11.59 2.63 7.92
N ARG A 210 -10.75 2.33 6.91
CA ARG A 210 -9.44 1.68 7.09
C ARG A 210 -8.47 2.59 7.86
N LEU A 211 -8.44 3.89 7.55
CA LEU A 211 -7.64 4.87 8.27
C LEU A 211 -8.12 5.01 9.72
N THR A 212 -9.43 5.01 9.95
CA THR A 212 -10.03 5.00 11.31
C THR A 212 -9.68 3.71 12.06
N GLU A 213 -9.68 2.54 11.40
CA GLU A 213 -9.25 1.27 11.98
C GLU A 213 -7.76 1.30 12.35
N LEU A 214 -6.89 1.84 11.50
CA LEU A 214 -5.47 2.04 11.78
C LEU A 214 -5.24 3.02 12.95
N MET A 215 -5.95 4.15 12.95
CA MET A 215 -5.82 5.18 14.00
C MET A 215 -6.41 4.74 15.35
N SER A 216 -7.38 3.84 15.36
CA SER A 216 -7.91 3.19 16.58
C SER A 216 -7.17 1.89 16.95
N CYS A 217 -6.27 1.40 16.09
CA CYS A 217 -5.51 0.18 16.32
C CYS A 217 -4.63 0.30 17.58
N THR A 218 -4.90 -0.55 18.57
CA THR A 218 -4.17 -0.61 19.84
C THR A 218 -3.87 -2.07 20.20
N LEU A 219 -2.84 -2.25 21.04
CA LEU A 219 -2.41 -3.54 21.56
C LEU A 219 -3.47 -4.10 22.53
N ARG A 220 -4.04 -5.27 22.20
CA ARG A 220 -5.06 -5.95 23.02
C ARG A 220 -4.44 -6.58 24.27
N ARG A 221 -5.26 -6.88 25.29
CA ARG A 221 -4.78 -7.38 26.60
C ARG A 221 -4.05 -8.73 26.57
N VAL A 222 -4.29 -9.54 25.55
CA VAL A 222 -3.80 -10.93 25.39
C VAL A 222 -3.04 -11.14 24.07
N GLU A 223 -2.70 -10.05 23.38
CA GLU A 223 -1.99 -10.05 22.09
C GLU A 223 -0.51 -9.78 22.33
N SER A 224 0.39 -10.45 21.60
CA SER A 224 1.82 -10.17 21.70
C SER A 224 2.17 -8.87 20.96
N VAL A 225 3.32 -8.28 21.27
CA VAL A 225 3.82 -7.10 20.54
C VAL A 225 4.05 -7.42 19.06
N GLN A 226 4.40 -8.67 18.73
CA GLN A 226 4.60 -9.13 17.36
C GLN A 226 3.27 -9.29 16.61
N ASP A 227 2.27 -9.97 17.19
CA ASP A 227 0.93 -10.09 16.55
C ASP A 227 0.29 -8.71 16.30
N PHE A 228 0.50 -7.78 17.24
CA PHE A 228 0.09 -6.38 17.07
C PHE A 228 0.87 -5.67 15.96
N GLY A 229 2.18 -5.90 15.86
CA GLY A 229 3.02 -5.44 14.75
C GLY A 229 2.49 -5.90 13.40
N ASP A 230 2.32 -7.21 13.23
CA ASP A 230 1.81 -7.82 12.00
C ASP A 230 0.41 -7.29 11.62
N ARG A 231 -0.48 -7.13 12.62
CA ARG A 231 -1.82 -6.56 12.43
C ARG A 231 -1.78 -5.07 12.06
N PHE A 232 -0.86 -4.29 12.65
CA PHE A 232 -0.70 -2.87 12.35
C PHE A 232 -0.11 -2.65 10.95
N VAL A 233 0.93 -3.41 10.58
CA VAL A 233 1.50 -3.38 9.22
C VAL A 233 0.45 -3.80 8.19
N SER A 234 -0.34 -4.85 8.44
CA SER A 234 -1.43 -5.25 7.54
C SER A 234 -2.52 -4.16 7.38
N LEU A 235 -2.76 -3.34 8.41
CA LEU A 235 -3.65 -2.18 8.29
C LEU A 235 -3.01 -1.02 7.50
N MET A 236 -1.71 -0.78 7.66
CA MET A 236 -0.97 0.18 6.82
C MET A 236 -0.99 -0.22 5.34
N GLU A 237 -0.73 -1.50 5.01
CA GLU A 237 -0.81 -2.02 3.64
C GLU A 237 -2.21 -1.81 3.03
N LYS A 238 -3.28 -2.01 3.81
CA LYS A 238 -4.67 -1.77 3.37
C LYS A 238 -4.98 -0.28 3.13
N CYS A 239 -4.31 0.61 3.84
CA CYS A 239 -4.36 2.07 3.65
C CYS A 239 -3.38 2.57 2.58
N HIS A 240 -2.64 1.69 1.90
CA HIS A 240 -1.57 2.05 0.95
C HIS A 240 -0.44 2.90 1.56
N LEU A 241 -0.21 2.78 2.88
CA LEU A 241 0.81 3.53 3.62
C LEU A 241 2.13 2.75 3.70
N ASP A 242 3.25 3.44 3.50
CA ASP A 242 4.57 2.83 3.57
C ASP A 242 5.05 2.67 5.02
N ALA A 243 5.34 1.44 5.43
CA ALA A 243 5.92 1.11 6.74
C ALA A 243 7.35 1.63 6.93
N SER A 244 8.03 2.07 5.85
CA SER A 244 9.35 2.69 5.92
C SER A 244 9.32 4.12 6.51
N ASP A 245 8.17 4.80 6.47
CA ASP A 245 8.01 6.17 6.96
C ASP A 245 8.06 6.25 8.49
N GLU A 246 9.00 7.08 8.97
CA GLU A 246 9.25 7.37 10.39
C GLU A 246 8.02 7.89 11.14
N GLY A 247 7.10 8.58 10.46
CA GLY A 247 5.85 9.04 11.06
C GLY A 247 5.01 7.88 11.60
N TYR A 248 4.94 6.76 10.88
CA TYR A 248 4.19 5.58 11.31
C TYR A 248 4.93 4.73 12.33
N LYS A 249 6.27 4.77 12.37
CA LYS A 249 7.05 4.17 13.48
C LYS A 249 6.78 4.90 14.80
N GLN A 250 6.64 6.22 14.76
CA GLN A 250 6.22 7.02 15.92
C GLN A 250 4.76 6.70 16.30
N LEU A 251 3.85 6.63 15.33
CA LEU A 251 2.45 6.26 15.57
C LEU A 251 2.34 4.88 16.23
N PHE A 252 3.03 3.86 15.70
CA PHE A 252 3.08 2.51 16.29
C PHE A 252 3.56 2.55 17.74
N THR A 253 4.64 3.28 18.01
CA THR A 253 5.21 3.43 19.36
C THR A 253 4.23 4.10 20.32
N LEU A 254 3.44 5.08 19.86
CA LEU A 254 2.37 5.72 20.65
C LEU A 254 1.16 4.81 20.91
N LYS A 255 0.94 3.75 20.11
CA LYS A 255 -0.13 2.75 20.32
C LYS A 255 0.31 1.58 21.22
N LEU A 256 1.61 1.46 21.50
CA LEU A 256 2.14 0.57 22.55
C LEU A 256 1.90 1.18 23.94
N LYS A 257 1.66 0.33 24.92
CA LYS A 257 1.65 0.78 26.33
C LYS A 257 3.07 1.16 26.77
N PRO A 258 3.26 2.10 27.72
CA PRO A 258 4.59 2.58 28.11
C PRO A 258 5.59 1.48 28.52
N HIS A 259 5.10 0.39 29.11
CA HIS A 259 5.91 -0.77 29.52
C HIS A 259 6.38 -1.67 28.35
N ASN A 260 5.77 -1.56 27.16
CA ASN A 260 6.08 -2.40 26.00
C ASN A 260 6.97 -1.69 24.97
N VAL A 261 7.22 -0.39 25.11
CA VAL A 261 8.09 0.40 24.20
C VAL A 261 9.51 -0.18 24.15
N TYR A 262 10.03 -0.63 25.29
CA TYR A 262 11.36 -1.25 25.40
C TYR A 262 11.54 -2.56 24.61
N LEU A 263 10.46 -3.30 24.37
CA LEU A 263 10.50 -4.53 23.57
C LEU A 263 10.65 -4.22 22.07
N TRP A 264 10.08 -3.11 21.60
CA TRP A 264 10.13 -2.73 20.18
C TRP A 264 11.50 -2.17 19.78
N THR A 265 12.16 -1.40 20.65
CA THR A 265 13.52 -0.90 20.41
C THR A 265 14.57 -2.00 20.24
N ALA A 266 14.30 -3.23 20.70
CA ALA A 266 15.16 -4.39 20.48
C ALA A 266 14.88 -5.12 19.15
N VAL A 267 13.68 -4.97 18.58
CA VAL A 267 13.28 -5.63 17.32
C VAL A 267 13.77 -4.84 16.09
N LEU A 268 13.83 -3.50 16.18
CA LEU A 268 14.35 -2.63 15.10
C LEU A 268 15.89 -2.53 15.02
N GLN A 269 16.63 -3.42 15.68
CA GLN A 269 18.10 -3.51 15.56
C GLN A 269 18.56 -4.63 14.60
N PHE A 270 17.64 -5.18 13.80
CA PHE A 270 17.86 -6.14 12.72
C PHE A 270 17.19 -5.66 11.43
#